data_AF-A0A292S8S1-F1
#
_entry.id   AF-A0A292S8S1-F1
#
_cell.length_a   1.000
_cell.length_b   1.000
_cell.length_c   1.000
_cell.angle_alpha   90.00
_cell.angle_beta   90.00
_cell.angle_gamma   90.00
#
_symmetry.space_group_name_H-M   'P 1'
#
loop_
_entity.id
_entity.type
_entity.pdbx_description
1 polymer ?
#
loop_
_entity_poly.entity_id
_entity_poly.type
_entity_poly.pdbx_seq_one_letter_code
_entity_poly.pdbx_strand_id
1 'polypeptide(L)'
;MGKQSQNSTSTTSKIYGNTTTNNPYASATTNNSGTTANFQPGTALDSIYNFVNKNMDSLLDEYLNPNLNSTTNQAKLNAYTNKLNSETYKNLENNIINPLSNRNMVRSSQATDLYKNLSDQNASSLSSYINDLLADSQENTASMMNNLLAAYMQGYNVISDMQNQSLQTSAGNGTTTTNSSSNSNGLGMSTDSAGKIVSILEKVLSMYSGTSM
;
A
#
# COMPACT_ATOMS: atom_id res chain seq x y z
N MET A 1 -29.98 -45.15 40.44
CA MET A 1 -30.62 -43.87 40.08
C MET A 1 -29.57 -42.97 39.42
N GLY A 2 -29.46 -43.00 38.10
CA GLY A 2 -28.53 -42.13 37.36
C GLY A 2 -29.18 -40.79 37.06
N LYS A 3 -28.57 -39.68 37.47
CA LYS A 3 -29.01 -38.33 37.08
C LYS A 3 -28.61 -38.11 35.62
N GLN A 4 -29.60 -38.06 34.74
CA GLN A 4 -29.39 -37.74 33.33
C GLN A 4 -29.09 -36.24 33.24
N SER A 5 -27.87 -35.91 32.80
CA SER A 5 -27.45 -34.53 32.55
C SER A 5 -28.31 -33.95 31.41
N GLN A 6 -29.09 -32.91 31.71
CA GLN A 6 -29.81 -32.15 30.68
C GLN A 6 -28.77 -31.42 29.81
N ASN A 7 -28.68 -31.82 28.55
CA ASN A 7 -27.84 -31.13 27.57
C ASN A 7 -28.67 -30.01 26.94
N SER A 8 -28.52 -28.79 27.45
CA SER A 8 -29.15 -27.60 26.88
C SER A 8 -28.32 -27.15 25.66
N THR A 9 -28.85 -27.35 24.46
CA THR A 9 -28.27 -26.75 23.25
C THR A 9 -28.83 -25.34 23.09
N SER A 10 -27.98 -24.34 23.34
CA SER A 10 -28.30 -22.93 23.08
C SER A 10 -27.78 -22.55 21.70
N THR A 11 -28.67 -22.09 20.82
CA THR A 11 -28.29 -21.54 19.51
C THR A 11 -28.43 -20.03 19.57
N THR A 12 -27.31 -19.32 19.47
CA THR A 12 -27.27 -17.86 19.42
C THR A 12 -27.13 -17.43 17.96
N SER A 13 -28.12 -16.70 17.44
CA SER A 13 -28.05 -16.08 16.11
C SER A 13 -27.87 -14.57 16.28
N LYS A 14 -26.90 -14.00 15.57
CA LYS A 14 -26.64 -12.56 15.55
C LYS A 14 -26.96 -12.03 14.16
N ILE A 15 -27.89 -11.09 14.08
CA ILE A 15 -28.20 -10.35 12.86
C ILE A 15 -27.53 -8.99 12.98
N TYR A 16 -26.55 -8.72 12.12
CA TYR A 16 -25.85 -7.44 12.07
C TYR A 16 -26.78 -6.32 11.56
N GLY A 17 -26.80 -5.18 12.24
CA GLY A 17 -27.58 -4.02 11.80
C GLY A 17 -26.89 -3.30 10.64
N ASN A 18 -27.60 -3.01 9.54
CA ASN A 18 -27.02 -2.31 8.39
C ASN A 18 -26.47 -0.95 8.83
N THR A 19 -25.15 -0.77 8.77
CA THR A 19 -24.45 0.38 9.34
C THR A 19 -23.43 0.92 8.36
N THR A 20 -23.42 2.24 8.17
CA THR A 20 -22.37 2.95 7.43
C THR A 20 -21.54 3.78 8.40
N THR A 21 -20.23 3.66 8.31
CA THR A 21 -19.24 4.37 9.12
C THR A 21 -18.33 5.16 8.20
N ASN A 22 -18.13 6.44 8.48
CA ASN A 22 -17.36 7.35 7.64
C ASN A 22 -16.32 8.09 8.47
N ASN A 23 -15.17 8.36 7.87
CA ASN A 23 -14.24 9.39 8.33
C ASN A 23 -13.75 10.19 7.10
N PRO A 24 -12.91 11.23 7.27
CA PRO A 24 -12.42 12.04 6.15
C PRO A 24 -11.62 11.28 5.08
N TYR A 25 -11.14 10.07 5.39
CA TYR A 25 -10.20 9.29 4.57
C TYR A 25 -10.82 8.02 3.96
N ALA A 26 -11.84 7.44 4.57
CA ALA A 26 -12.53 6.25 4.06
C ALA A 26 -14.03 6.21 4.44
N SER A 27 -14.77 5.29 3.82
CA SER A 27 -16.10 4.84 4.27
C SER A 27 -16.16 3.32 4.33
N ALA A 28 -16.98 2.78 5.22
CA ALA A 28 -17.29 1.36 5.30
C ALA A 28 -18.77 1.11 5.56
N THR A 29 -19.30 0.05 4.96
CA THR A 29 -20.68 -0.41 5.19
C THR A 29 -20.65 -1.86 5.64
N THR A 30 -21.32 -2.15 6.75
CA THR A 30 -21.48 -3.50 7.30
C THR A 30 -22.95 -3.91 7.28
N ASN A 31 -23.20 -5.12 6.79
CA ASN A 31 -24.50 -5.79 6.85
C ASN A 31 -24.29 -7.30 7.10
N ASN A 32 -25.36 -8.08 7.02
CA ASN A 32 -25.30 -9.52 7.28
C ASN A 32 -24.51 -10.33 6.23
N SER A 33 -24.12 -9.70 5.11
CA SER A 33 -23.25 -10.27 4.07
C SER A 33 -21.77 -9.92 4.25
N GLY A 34 -21.43 -9.07 5.22
CA GLY A 34 -20.04 -8.67 5.53
C GLY A 34 -19.82 -7.17 5.57
N THR A 35 -18.54 -6.79 5.63
CA THR A 35 -18.09 -5.39 5.68
C THR A 35 -17.29 -5.05 4.43
N THR A 36 -17.68 -3.98 3.73
CA THR A 36 -16.94 -3.42 2.60
C THR A 36 -16.45 -2.03 2.97
N ALA A 37 -15.21 -1.69 2.59
CA ALA A 37 -14.63 -0.39 2.86
C ALA A 37 -13.83 0.14 1.68
N ASN A 38 -13.87 1.45 1.49
CA ASN A 38 -13.27 2.17 0.37
C ASN A 38 -12.69 3.49 0.87
N PHE A 39 -11.61 3.96 0.25
CA PHE A 39 -11.13 5.31 0.50
C PHE A 39 -12.16 6.35 0.04
N GLN A 40 -12.15 7.52 0.68
CA GLN A 40 -12.91 8.65 0.17
C GLN A 40 -12.26 9.12 -1.15
N PRO A 41 -13.06 9.37 -2.21
CA PRO A 41 -12.54 9.80 -3.50
C PRO A 41 -11.68 11.05 -3.41
N GLY A 42 -10.54 11.04 -4.09
CA GLY A 42 -9.64 12.19 -4.18
C GLY A 42 -8.75 12.40 -2.96
N THR A 43 -8.78 11.49 -1.98
CA THR A 43 -7.78 11.46 -0.93
C THR A 43 -6.41 11.02 -1.47
N ALA A 44 -5.34 11.37 -0.76
CA ALA A 44 -3.99 10.93 -1.13
C ALA A 44 -3.88 9.40 -1.13
N LEU A 45 -4.48 8.72 -0.14
CA LEU A 45 -4.47 7.26 -0.05
C LEU A 45 -5.28 6.61 -1.18
N ASP A 46 -6.44 7.18 -1.56
CA ASP A 46 -7.19 6.75 -2.75
C ASP A 46 -6.31 6.84 -4.02
N SER A 47 -5.64 7.97 -4.21
CA SER A 47 -4.77 8.20 -5.37
C SER A 47 -3.59 7.22 -5.42
N ILE A 48 -2.91 7.02 -4.28
CA ILE A 48 -1.77 6.09 -4.16
C ILE A 48 -2.23 4.65 -4.40
N TYR A 49 -3.36 4.24 -3.80
CA TYR A 49 -3.89 2.90 -3.95
C TYR A 49 -4.27 2.60 -5.41
N ASN A 50 -4.95 3.54 -6.07
CA ASN A 50 -5.30 3.43 -7.49
C ASN A 50 -4.06 3.42 -8.39
N PHE A 51 -3.06 4.26 -8.10
CA PHE A 51 -1.82 4.29 -8.85
C PHE A 51 -1.07 2.96 -8.72
N VAL A 52 -0.88 2.46 -7.50
CA VAL A 52 -0.18 1.20 -7.22
C VAL A 52 -0.86 0.04 -7.94
N ASN A 53 -2.17 -0.15 -7.75
CA ASN A 53 -2.90 -1.27 -8.36
C ASN A 53 -2.90 -1.22 -9.89
N LYS A 54 -2.82 -0.02 -10.49
CA LYS A 54 -2.81 0.14 -11.94
C LYS A 54 -1.41 -0.02 -12.56
N ASN A 55 -0.35 0.35 -11.84
CA ASN A 55 0.97 0.53 -12.44
C ASN A 55 2.07 -0.39 -11.86
N MET A 56 1.80 -1.19 -10.83
CA MET A 56 2.85 -2.00 -10.18
C MET A 56 3.58 -2.94 -11.15
N ASP A 57 2.86 -3.56 -12.08
CA ASP A 57 3.48 -4.43 -13.10
C ASP A 57 4.49 -3.68 -13.96
N SER A 58 4.15 -2.46 -14.38
CA SER A 58 5.04 -1.60 -15.17
C SER A 58 6.25 -1.13 -14.36
N LEU A 59 6.08 -0.90 -13.05
CA LEU A 59 7.19 -0.51 -12.16
C LEU A 59 8.15 -1.67 -11.92
N LEU A 60 7.62 -2.89 -11.76
CA LEU A 60 8.42 -4.10 -11.62
C LEU A 60 9.19 -4.39 -12.90
N ASP A 61 8.56 -4.20 -14.07
CA ASP A 61 9.25 -4.36 -15.36
C ASP A 61 10.37 -3.33 -15.54
N GLU A 62 10.13 -2.04 -15.27
CA GLU A 62 11.19 -1.01 -15.35
C GLU A 62 12.31 -1.25 -14.33
N TYR A 63 12.00 -1.82 -13.16
CA TYR A 63 13.02 -2.20 -12.19
C TYR A 63 13.89 -3.38 -12.68
N LEU A 64 13.28 -4.41 -13.26
CA LEU A 64 14.00 -5.58 -13.79
C LEU A 64 14.74 -5.26 -15.08
N ASN A 65 14.16 -4.39 -15.91
CA ASN A 65 14.60 -4.05 -17.26
C ASN A 65 14.63 -2.52 -17.46
N PRO A 66 15.60 -1.80 -16.87
CA PRO A 66 15.67 -0.34 -16.99
C PRO A 66 15.76 0.10 -18.45
N ASN A 67 14.96 1.10 -18.83
CA ASN A 67 14.82 1.50 -20.22
C ASN A 67 15.57 2.81 -20.52
N LEU A 68 16.58 2.75 -21.38
CA LEU A 68 17.30 3.93 -21.84
C LEU A 68 16.41 4.90 -22.61
N ASN A 69 15.34 4.40 -23.24
CA ASN A 69 14.40 5.18 -24.03
C ASN A 69 13.29 5.85 -23.21
N SER A 70 13.30 5.72 -21.87
CA SER A 70 12.37 6.51 -21.05
C SER A 70 12.62 8.01 -21.26
N THR A 71 11.57 8.83 -21.15
CA THR A 71 11.68 10.29 -21.37
C THR A 71 12.78 10.91 -20.52
N THR A 72 12.89 10.49 -19.26
CA THR A 72 13.90 10.97 -18.31
C THR A 72 15.30 10.51 -18.68
N ASN A 73 15.47 9.24 -19.03
CA ASN A 73 16.80 8.71 -19.38
C ASN A 73 17.30 9.28 -20.71
N GLN A 74 16.42 9.46 -21.70
CA GLN A 74 16.76 10.16 -22.94
C GLN A 74 17.18 11.61 -22.69
N ALA A 75 16.47 12.34 -21.83
CA ALA A 75 16.84 13.72 -21.50
C ALA A 75 18.23 13.79 -20.84
N LYS A 76 18.51 12.89 -19.89
CA LYS A 76 19.83 12.77 -19.23
C LYS A 76 20.93 12.37 -20.22
N LEU A 77 20.67 11.43 -21.12
CA LEU A 77 21.63 10.99 -22.14
C LEU A 77 21.93 12.09 -23.15
N ASN A 78 20.91 12.82 -23.61
CA ASN A 78 21.08 13.93 -24.54
C ASN A 78 21.91 15.06 -23.91
N ALA A 79 21.62 15.41 -22.65
CA ALA A 79 22.38 16.41 -21.91
C ALA A 79 23.86 16.00 -21.78
N TYR A 80 24.13 14.74 -21.42
CA TYR A 80 25.49 14.22 -21.33
C TYR A 80 26.21 14.22 -22.68
N THR A 81 25.55 13.75 -23.74
CA THR A 81 26.10 13.70 -25.10
C THR A 81 26.49 15.08 -25.60
N ASN A 82 25.64 16.09 -25.38
CA ASN A 82 25.95 17.47 -25.74
C ASN A 82 27.17 18.01 -24.99
N LYS A 83 27.28 17.70 -23.70
CA LYS A 83 28.44 18.07 -22.88
C LYS A 83 29.71 17.37 -23.38
N LEU A 84 29.64 16.06 -23.62
CA LEU A 84 30.77 15.27 -24.13
C LEU A 84 31.25 15.80 -25.47
N ASN A 85 30.34 16.15 -26.38
CA ASN A 85 30.68 16.75 -27.67
C ASN A 85 31.40 18.09 -27.48
N SER A 86 30.89 18.98 -26.63
CA SER A 86 31.52 20.29 -26.37
C SER A 86 32.95 20.14 -25.83
N GLU A 87 33.16 19.24 -24.87
CA GLU A 87 34.48 18.97 -24.30
C GLU A 87 35.41 18.29 -25.31
N THR A 88 34.89 17.40 -26.15
CA THR A 88 35.64 16.76 -27.24
C THR A 88 36.16 17.79 -28.23
N TYR A 89 35.34 18.75 -28.65
CA TYR A 89 35.78 19.81 -29.56
C TYR A 89 36.88 20.67 -28.95
N LYS A 90 36.74 21.06 -27.67
CA LYS A 90 37.80 21.81 -26.96
C LYS A 90 39.10 21.01 -26.88
N ASN A 91 39.01 19.70 -26.63
CA ASN A 91 40.18 18.83 -26.53
C ASN A 91 40.85 18.65 -27.89
N LEU A 92 40.06 18.40 -28.95
CA LEU A 92 40.53 18.35 -30.34
C LEU A 92 41.28 19.63 -30.71
N GLU A 93 40.70 20.80 -30.46
CA GLU A 93 41.30 22.08 -30.82
C GLU A 93 42.59 22.35 -30.04
N ASN A 94 42.51 22.30 -28.71
CA ASN A 94 43.59 22.78 -27.84
C ASN A 94 44.72 21.78 -27.63
N ASN A 95 44.42 20.48 -27.58
CA ASN A 95 45.41 19.46 -27.24
C ASN A 95 45.92 18.68 -28.46
N ILE A 96 45.17 18.67 -29.56
CA ILE A 96 45.55 17.91 -30.76
C ILE A 96 45.87 18.85 -31.93
N ILE A 97 44.89 19.60 -32.43
CA ILE A 97 45.01 20.40 -33.67
C ILE A 97 46.01 21.55 -33.49
N ASN A 98 45.84 22.42 -32.51
CA ASN A 98 46.72 23.60 -32.35
C ASN A 98 48.20 23.20 -32.15
N PRO A 99 48.54 22.24 -31.26
CA PRO A 99 49.93 21.81 -31.08
C PRO A 99 50.52 21.13 -32.32
N LEU A 100 49.74 20.29 -33.01
CA LEU A 100 50.22 19.60 -34.21
C LEU A 100 50.32 20.53 -35.42
N SER A 101 49.43 21.51 -35.54
CA SER A 101 49.44 22.51 -36.60
C SER A 101 50.69 23.36 -36.54
N ASN A 102 51.07 23.83 -35.34
CA ASN A 102 52.33 24.56 -35.12
C ASN A 102 53.58 23.78 -35.53
N ARG A 103 53.46 22.45 -35.69
CA ARG A 103 54.54 21.54 -36.09
C ARG A 103 54.36 20.98 -37.51
N ASN A 104 53.32 21.37 -38.25
CA ASN A 104 52.88 20.76 -39.52
C ASN A 104 52.64 19.25 -39.44
N MET A 105 52.21 18.74 -38.28
CA MET A 105 52.05 17.31 -37.97
C MET A 105 50.60 16.83 -37.86
N VAL A 106 49.60 17.66 -38.24
CA VAL A 106 48.16 17.35 -38.09
C VAL A 106 47.72 16.06 -38.80
N ARG A 107 48.48 15.61 -39.80
CA ARG A 107 48.24 14.37 -40.57
C ARG A 107 49.33 13.31 -40.37
N SER A 108 50.16 13.47 -39.34
CA SER A 108 51.19 12.48 -39.00
C SER A 108 50.56 11.23 -38.36
N SER A 109 51.31 10.13 -38.33
CA SER A 109 50.91 8.92 -37.59
C SER A 109 50.62 9.22 -36.11
N GLN A 110 51.41 10.11 -35.49
CA GLN A 110 51.18 10.57 -34.12
C GLN A 110 49.82 11.27 -33.96
N ALA A 111 49.40 12.06 -34.96
CA ALA A 111 48.08 12.69 -34.96
C ALA A 111 46.96 11.65 -35.03
N THR A 112 47.12 10.65 -35.92
CA THR A 112 46.18 9.54 -36.04
C THR A 112 46.00 8.80 -34.73
N ASP A 113 47.09 8.51 -34.02
CA ASP A 113 47.04 7.84 -32.71
C ASP A 113 46.31 8.71 -31.66
N LEU A 114 46.53 10.03 -31.66
CA LEU A 114 45.83 10.94 -30.75
C LEU A 114 44.32 11.01 -31.03
N TYR A 115 43.92 11.09 -32.30
CA TYR A 115 42.50 11.06 -32.69
C TYR A 115 41.83 9.74 -32.29
N LYS A 116 42.53 8.62 -32.51
CA LYS A 116 42.03 7.30 -32.11
C LYS A 116 41.85 7.20 -30.59
N ASN A 117 42.87 7.60 -29.82
CA ASN A 117 42.78 7.60 -28.35
C ASN A 117 41.62 8.47 -27.84
N LEU A 118 41.40 9.66 -28.41
CA LEU A 118 40.27 10.50 -28.03
C LEU A 118 38.92 9.85 -28.37
N SER A 119 38.81 9.24 -29.54
CA SER A 119 37.61 8.49 -29.94
C SER A 119 37.32 7.32 -28.99
N ASP A 120 38.35 6.53 -28.65
CA ASP A 120 38.24 5.39 -27.75
C ASP A 120 37.87 5.84 -26.33
N GLN A 121 38.42 6.96 -25.86
CA GLN A 121 38.06 7.58 -24.58
C GLN A 121 36.61 8.05 -24.55
N ASN A 122 36.13 8.69 -25.63
CA ASN A 122 34.75 9.15 -25.73
C ASN A 122 33.76 7.99 -25.76
N ALA A 123 34.04 6.93 -26.54
CA ALA A 123 33.23 5.73 -26.57
C ALA A 123 33.16 5.06 -25.19
N SER A 124 34.29 4.98 -24.49
CA SER A 124 34.37 4.42 -23.13
C SER A 124 33.59 5.26 -22.12
N SER A 125 33.69 6.59 -22.21
CA SER A 125 32.99 7.53 -21.31
C SER A 125 31.48 7.45 -21.50
N LEU A 126 31.02 7.42 -22.76
CA LEU A 126 29.60 7.26 -23.10
C LEU A 126 29.07 5.91 -22.63
N SER A 127 29.80 4.82 -22.88
CA SER A 127 29.40 3.48 -22.42
C SER A 127 29.29 3.40 -20.90
N SER A 128 30.25 4.01 -20.17
CA SER A 128 30.22 4.03 -18.71
C SER A 128 29.02 4.81 -18.19
N TYR A 129 28.78 6.01 -18.75
CA TYR A 129 27.63 6.82 -18.38
C TYR A 129 26.28 6.14 -18.66
N ILE A 130 26.15 5.39 -19.76
CA ILE A 130 24.93 4.62 -20.04
C ILE A 130 24.71 3.54 -18.98
N ASN A 131 25.75 2.82 -18.58
CA ASN A 131 25.64 1.81 -17.53
C ASN A 131 25.23 2.43 -16.19
N ASP A 132 25.87 3.54 -15.81
CA ASP A 132 25.54 4.28 -14.58
C ASP A 132 24.09 4.79 -14.63
N LEU A 133 23.66 5.34 -15.76
CA LEU A 133 22.30 5.84 -15.94
C LEU A 133 21.24 4.74 -15.79
N LEU A 134 21.51 3.53 -16.31
CA LEU A 134 20.59 2.40 -16.17
C LEU A 134 20.56 1.88 -14.73
N ALA A 135 21.71 1.82 -14.05
CA ALA A 135 21.80 1.46 -12.65
C ALA A 135 21.05 2.47 -11.75
N ASP A 136 21.27 3.77 -11.98
CA ASP A 136 20.55 4.85 -11.32
C ASP A 136 19.03 4.73 -11.56
N SER A 137 18.61 4.42 -12.79
CA SER A 137 17.20 4.23 -13.14
C SER A 137 16.59 3.08 -12.32
N GLN A 138 17.30 1.96 -12.21
CA GLN A 138 16.90 0.82 -11.39
C GLN A 138 16.76 1.21 -9.91
N GLU A 139 17.74 1.91 -9.33
CA GLU A 139 17.74 2.33 -7.93
C GLU A 139 16.61 3.35 -7.63
N ASN A 140 16.37 4.29 -8.55
CA ASN A 140 15.28 5.25 -8.43
C ASN A 140 13.91 4.56 -8.45
N THR A 141 13.71 3.59 -9.36
CA THR A 141 12.48 2.80 -9.42
C THR A 141 12.29 1.98 -8.14
N ALA A 142 13.34 1.35 -7.60
CA ALA A 142 13.29 0.64 -6.33
C ALA A 142 12.88 1.55 -5.16
N SER A 143 13.49 2.74 -5.09
CA SER A 143 13.19 3.73 -4.06
C SER A 143 11.72 4.20 -4.14
N MET A 144 11.22 4.43 -5.35
CA MET A 144 9.82 4.79 -5.56
C MET A 144 8.88 3.65 -5.15
N MET A 145 9.17 2.40 -5.55
CA MET A 145 8.38 1.24 -5.14
C MET A 145 8.35 1.07 -3.61
N ASN A 146 9.47 1.25 -2.92
CA ASN A 146 9.53 1.19 -1.46
C ASN A 146 8.65 2.26 -0.80
N ASN A 147 8.72 3.50 -1.29
CA ASN A 147 7.88 4.60 -0.79
C ASN A 147 6.39 4.33 -1.06
N LEU A 148 6.05 3.83 -2.25
CA LEU A 148 4.68 3.48 -2.62
C LEU A 148 4.15 2.32 -1.77
N LEU A 149 4.95 1.28 -1.52
CA LEU A 149 4.57 0.15 -0.68
C LEU A 149 4.32 0.59 0.77
N ALA A 150 5.19 1.44 1.32
CA ALA A 150 5.01 1.99 2.66
C ALA A 150 3.69 2.78 2.78
N ALA A 151 3.39 3.64 1.80
CA ALA A 151 2.13 4.39 1.78
C ALA A 151 0.90 3.50 1.52
N TYR A 152 1.04 2.47 0.67
CA TYR A 152 -0.01 1.49 0.42
C TYR A 152 -0.37 0.71 1.69
N MET A 153 0.62 0.33 2.50
CA MET A 153 0.41 -0.33 3.79
C MET A 153 -0.27 0.59 4.82
N GLN A 154 0.06 1.89 4.82
CA GLN A 154 -0.69 2.86 5.63
C GLN A 154 -2.16 2.92 5.21
N GLY A 155 -2.43 2.92 3.89
CA GLY A 155 -3.78 2.86 3.36
C GLY A 155 -4.52 1.59 3.81
N TYR A 156 -3.85 0.44 3.76
CA TYR A 156 -4.42 -0.82 4.23
C TYR A 156 -4.86 -0.74 5.70
N ASN A 157 -4.02 -0.16 6.58
CA ASN A 157 -4.38 0.02 7.99
C ASN A 157 -5.62 0.91 8.16
N VAL A 158 -5.72 2.02 7.41
CA VAL A 158 -6.89 2.91 7.46
C VAL A 158 -8.17 2.19 7.05
N ILE A 159 -8.12 1.39 5.98
CA ILE A 159 -9.26 0.59 5.52
C ILE A 159 -9.62 -0.49 6.55
N SER A 160 -8.63 -1.22 7.05
CA SER A 160 -8.82 -2.27 8.06
C SER A 160 -9.45 -1.71 9.35
N ASP A 161 -8.93 -0.59 9.87
CA ASP A 161 -9.47 0.07 11.06
C ASP A 161 -10.91 0.50 10.84
N MET A 162 -11.23 1.01 9.64
CA MET A 162 -12.58 1.41 9.31
C MET A 162 -13.53 0.23 9.17
N GLN A 163 -13.08 -0.88 8.58
CA GLN A 163 -13.84 -2.12 8.54
C GLN A 163 -14.15 -2.61 9.96
N ASN A 164 -13.15 -2.62 10.84
CA ASN A 164 -13.30 -3.01 12.23
C ASN A 164 -14.29 -2.09 12.97
N GLN A 165 -14.17 -0.77 12.80
CA GLN A 165 -15.09 0.19 13.42
C GLN A 165 -16.52 0.01 12.92
N SER A 166 -16.72 -0.20 11.62
CA SER A 166 -18.04 -0.44 11.03
C SER A 166 -18.65 -1.74 11.53
N LEU A 167 -17.84 -2.80 11.62
CA LEU A 167 -18.27 -4.09 12.15
C LEU A 167 -18.67 -4.01 13.62
N GLN A 168 -17.88 -3.34 14.45
CA GLN A 168 -18.22 -3.13 15.86
C GLN A 168 -19.50 -2.32 16.05
N THR A 169 -19.68 -1.26 15.26
CA THR A 169 -20.88 -0.42 15.30
C THR A 169 -22.11 -1.24 14.86
N SER A 170 -21.99 -1.99 13.76
CA SER A 170 -23.04 -2.89 13.27
C SER A 170 -23.37 -4.02 14.25
N ALA A 171 -22.36 -4.55 14.94
CA ALA A 171 -22.52 -5.56 15.98
C ALA A 171 -23.24 -5.03 17.22
N GLY A 172 -23.07 -3.75 17.55
CA GLY A 172 -23.80 -3.05 18.61
C GLY A 172 -25.22 -2.69 18.22
N ASN A 173 -25.46 -2.37 16.95
CA ASN A 173 -26.79 -2.09 16.39
C ASN A 173 -27.58 -3.36 16.03
N GLY A 174 -26.95 -4.52 16.08
CA GLY A 174 -27.52 -5.79 15.66
C GLY A 174 -28.41 -6.44 16.72
N THR A 175 -29.37 -7.24 16.27
CA THR A 175 -30.24 -8.02 17.15
C THR A 175 -29.59 -9.37 17.45
N THR A 176 -29.49 -9.71 18.74
CA THR A 176 -29.06 -11.04 19.17
C THR A 176 -30.29 -11.83 19.62
N THR A 177 -30.56 -12.96 18.98
CA THR A 177 -31.62 -13.88 19.38
C THR A 177 -30.99 -15.15 19.92
N THR A 178 -31.21 -15.41 21.19
CA THR A 178 -30.78 -16.64 21.86
C THR A 178 -31.98 -17.55 22.03
N ASN A 179 -32.05 -18.61 21.23
CA ASN A 179 -33.08 -19.63 21.41
C ASN A 179 -32.57 -20.70 22.36
N SER A 180 -33.13 -20.70 23.57
CA SER A 180 -32.88 -21.74 24.56
C SER A 180 -33.98 -22.79 24.46
N SER A 181 -33.68 -23.93 23.84
CA SER A 181 -34.60 -25.07 23.77
C SER A 181 -34.47 -25.90 25.05
N SER A 182 -35.31 -25.62 26.06
CA SER A 182 -35.45 -26.51 27.21
C SER A 182 -36.46 -27.59 26.87
N ASN A 183 -35.99 -28.82 26.64
CA ASN A 183 -36.89 -29.96 26.44
C ASN A 183 -37.46 -30.38 27.81
N SER A 184 -38.53 -29.71 28.28
CA SER A 184 -39.29 -30.14 29.45
C SER A 184 -40.28 -31.22 29.03
N ASN A 185 -39.87 -32.48 29.18
CA ASN A 185 -40.84 -33.56 29.25
C ASN A 185 -41.64 -33.42 30.55
N GLY A 186 -42.85 -32.87 30.42
CA GLY A 186 -43.99 -33.24 31.26
C GLY A 186 -44.23 -32.40 32.51
N LEU A 187 -45.52 -32.06 32.64
CA LEU A 187 -46.26 -31.62 33.82
C LEU A 187 -46.20 -30.11 34.11
N GLY A 188 -47.29 -29.45 33.73
CA GLY A 188 -47.49 -28.02 33.84
C GLY A 188 -47.29 -27.48 35.25
N MET A 189 -46.66 -26.31 35.34
CA MET A 189 -46.60 -25.51 36.55
C MET A 189 -46.88 -24.05 36.19
N SER A 190 -47.82 -23.49 36.96
CA SER A 190 -48.46 -22.18 36.85
C SER A 190 -47.50 -21.02 36.55
N THR A 191 -47.98 -20.10 35.72
CA THR A 191 -47.40 -18.80 35.34
C THR A 191 -47.05 -17.87 36.51
N ASP A 192 -47.32 -18.25 37.76
CA ASP A 192 -47.03 -17.47 38.97
C ASP A 192 -45.54 -17.43 39.38
N SER A 193 -44.70 -18.33 38.87
CA SER A 193 -43.28 -18.40 39.29
C SER A 193 -42.37 -17.48 38.48
N ALA A 194 -42.70 -17.21 37.21
CA ALA A 194 -41.89 -16.35 36.33
C ALA A 194 -41.95 -14.87 36.76
N GLY A 195 -43.12 -14.37 37.19
CA GLY A 195 -43.27 -13.00 37.73
C GLY A 195 -42.53 -12.78 39.06
N LYS A 196 -42.36 -13.84 39.87
CA LYS A 196 -41.59 -13.78 41.13
C LYS A 196 -40.08 -13.70 40.90
N ILE A 197 -39.55 -14.32 39.84
CA ILE A 197 -38.11 -14.25 39.52
C ILE A 197 -37.72 -12.87 38.98
N VAL A 198 -38.54 -12.26 38.13
CA VAL A 198 -38.29 -10.90 37.61
C VAL A 198 -38.32 -9.87 38.75
N SER A 199 -39.29 -9.96 39.66
CA SER A 199 -39.36 -9.07 40.83
C SER A 199 -38.22 -9.27 41.84
N ILE A 200 -37.64 -10.47 41.95
CA ILE A 200 -36.45 -10.70 42.79
C ILE A 200 -35.20 -10.08 42.15
N LEU A 201 -35.02 -10.21 40.83
CA LEU A 201 -33.89 -9.61 40.11
C LEU A 201 -33.92 -8.08 40.16
N GLU A 202 -35.10 -7.46 40.01
CA GLU A 202 -35.28 -6.01 40.16
C GLU A 202 -35.00 -5.52 41.60
N LYS A 203 -35.38 -6.29 42.63
CA LYS A 203 -35.07 -5.98 44.04
C LYS A 203 -33.58 -6.10 44.37
N VAL A 204 -32.86 -7.02 43.73
CA VAL A 204 -31.42 -7.16 43.88
C VAL A 204 -30.69 -6.02 43.18
N LEU A 205 -31.10 -5.62 41.97
CA LEU A 205 -30.49 -4.48 41.28
C LEU A 205 -30.65 -3.15 42.04
N SER A 206 -31.80 -2.91 42.68
CA SER A 206 -32.02 -1.69 43.46
C SER A 206 -31.27 -1.63 44.79
N MET A 207 -30.84 -2.78 45.33
CA MET A 207 -29.95 -2.83 46.50
C MET A 207 -28.49 -2.50 46.16
N TYR A 208 -28.06 -2.63 44.90
CA TYR A 208 -26.68 -2.37 44.46
C TYR A 208 -26.47 -0.99 43.80
N SER A 209 -27.53 -0.29 43.40
CA SER A 209 -27.43 1.06 42.81
C SER A 209 -27.52 2.21 43.81
N GLY A 210 -27.59 1.90 45.11
CA GLY A 210 -27.75 2.86 46.20
C GLY A 210 -26.54 3.02 47.12
N THR A 211 -25.35 3.31 46.59
CA THR A 211 -24.26 3.96 47.35
C THR A 211 -23.42 4.82 46.42
N SER A 212 -23.84 6.09 46.29
CA SER A 212 -22.99 7.21 45.91
C SER A 212 -22.39 7.80 47.18
N MET A 213 -21.06 7.92 47.21
CA MET A 213 -20.38 9.16 47.60
C MET A 213 -19.29 9.42 46.56
#